data_AF-A0A841J0L6-F1
#
_entry.id   AF-A0A841J0L6-F1
#
_cell.length_a   1.000
_cell.length_b   1.000
_cell.length_c   1.000
_cell.angle_alpha   90.00
_cell.angle_beta   90.00
_cell.angle_gamma   90.00
#
_symmetry.space_group_name_H-M   'P 1'
#
loop_
_entity.id
_entity.type
_entity.pdbx_description
1 polymer ?
#
loop_
_entity_poly.entity_id
_entity_poly.type
_entity_poly.pdbx_seq_one_letter_code
_entity_poly.pdbx_strand_id
1 'polypeptide(L)'
;MTSRLFSLGIALTGLVAMASPARAQDAESAERPAPGQERVVQVIVYGDDPCKAGSDDEIVVCVRQAESERYRIPENLRGTDPNLSTNQAWTNRVKSIEYVGRNGTQSCSPVGGGGFTGCFSQIAAQAKAERQQQDNVSWADLVAAERAKRLSVIDSDSKAIEERVKAEEAAKAKADAQAGTSTKP
;
A
#
# COMPACT_ATOMS: atom_id res chain seq x y z
N MET A 1 -50.27 50.63 16.67
CA MET A 1 -51.18 50.33 15.55
C MET A 1 -50.36 49.80 14.37
N THR A 2 -50.64 48.56 14.01
CA THR A 2 -50.36 47.86 12.74
C THR A 2 -48.95 47.97 12.14
N SER A 3 -48.12 46.94 12.35
CA SER A 3 -47.11 46.56 11.37
C SER A 3 -47.34 45.11 10.93
N ARG A 4 -47.49 44.95 9.63
CA ARG A 4 -47.82 43.71 8.92
C ARG A 4 -46.57 42.84 8.85
N LEU A 5 -46.62 41.61 9.38
CA LEU A 5 -45.65 40.57 9.05
C LEU A 5 -46.33 39.58 8.11
N PHE A 6 -46.02 39.76 6.84
CA PHE A 6 -46.37 38.90 5.72
C PHE A 6 -45.75 37.52 5.93
N SER A 7 -46.60 36.49 5.85
CA SER A 7 -46.23 35.10 5.68
C SER A 7 -45.35 34.93 4.43
N LEU A 8 -44.10 34.51 4.59
CA LEU A 8 -43.26 34.06 3.48
C LEU A 8 -43.11 32.54 3.59
N GLY A 9 -43.96 31.84 2.85
CA GLY A 9 -43.83 30.42 2.59
C GLY A 9 -42.50 30.17 1.88
N ILE A 10 -41.65 29.35 2.50
CA ILE A 10 -40.39 28.92 1.90
C ILE A 10 -40.75 27.97 0.77
N ALA A 11 -40.50 28.46 -0.44
CA ALA A 11 -40.62 27.73 -1.69
C ALA A 11 -39.72 26.48 -1.67
N LEU A 12 -40.32 25.36 -2.03
CA LEU A 12 -39.67 24.10 -2.35
C LEU A 12 -38.94 24.27 -3.69
N THR A 13 -37.70 24.78 -3.69
CA THR A 13 -36.84 24.83 -4.88
C THR A 13 -35.91 23.62 -4.91
N GLY A 14 -36.05 22.83 -5.97
CA GLY A 14 -35.35 21.58 -6.18
C GLY A 14 -33.83 21.72 -6.20
N LEU A 15 -33.17 20.90 -5.39
CA LEU A 15 -31.74 20.67 -5.44
C LEU A 15 -31.48 19.47 -6.37
N VAL A 16 -31.36 19.75 -7.66
CA VAL A 16 -30.76 18.84 -8.65
C VAL A 16 -29.28 19.21 -8.77
N ALA A 17 -28.46 18.16 -8.93
CA ALA A 17 -27.03 18.14 -9.23
C ALA A 17 -26.08 18.21 -8.03
N MET A 18 -25.55 17.04 -7.64
CA MET A 18 -24.13 16.69 -7.77
C MET A 18 -23.97 15.19 -7.42
N ALA A 19 -24.36 14.31 -8.34
CA ALA A 19 -23.87 12.94 -8.38
C ALA A 19 -22.87 12.86 -9.54
N SER A 20 -21.64 13.31 -9.27
CA SER A 20 -20.50 13.01 -10.14
C SER A 20 -20.01 11.61 -9.75
N PRO A 21 -20.28 10.55 -10.53
CA PRO A 21 -19.58 9.30 -10.33
C PRO A 21 -18.09 9.54 -10.58
N ALA A 22 -17.29 9.03 -9.65
CA ALA A 22 -15.85 9.00 -9.68
C ALA A 22 -15.33 8.62 -11.07
N ARG A 23 -14.61 9.55 -11.72
CA ARG A 23 -13.58 9.23 -12.72
C ARG A 23 -12.39 8.64 -11.97
N ALA A 24 -12.57 7.42 -11.48
CA ALA A 24 -11.48 6.56 -11.03
C ALA A 24 -11.18 5.57 -12.16
N GLN A 25 -9.89 5.39 -12.43
CA GLN A 25 -9.31 4.41 -13.36
C GLN A 25 -9.38 4.79 -14.85
N ASP A 26 -8.51 5.74 -15.25
CA ASP A 26 -7.83 5.74 -16.56
C ASP A 26 -6.69 6.77 -16.48
N ALA A 27 -5.82 6.58 -15.49
CA ALA A 27 -4.50 7.19 -15.49
C ALA A 27 -3.56 6.04 -15.18
N GLU A 28 -3.34 5.26 -16.22
CA GLU A 28 -2.18 4.42 -16.41
C GLU A 28 -0.97 5.09 -15.75
N SER A 29 -0.57 4.59 -14.58
CA SER A 29 0.77 4.80 -14.05
C SER A 29 1.73 4.03 -14.96
N ALA A 30 1.84 4.47 -16.21
CA ALA A 30 2.98 4.25 -17.06
C ALA A 30 4.01 5.28 -16.61
N GLU A 31 4.89 4.83 -15.71
CA GLU A 31 6.20 5.42 -15.52
C GLU A 31 6.79 5.69 -16.91
N ARG A 32 6.92 6.96 -17.32
CA ARG A 32 7.54 7.30 -18.61
C ARG A 32 9.01 6.86 -18.52
N PRO A 33 9.49 5.95 -19.39
CA PRO A 33 10.87 5.49 -19.31
C PRO A 33 11.83 6.67 -19.47
N ALA A 34 12.96 6.62 -18.74
CA ALA A 34 14.04 7.58 -18.90
C ALA A 34 14.55 7.56 -20.35
N PRO A 35 15.05 8.70 -20.90
CA PRO A 35 15.57 8.75 -22.26
C PRO A 35 16.70 7.72 -22.44
N GLY A 36 16.53 6.80 -23.40
CA GLY A 36 17.46 5.68 -23.66
C GLY A 36 17.03 4.31 -23.11
N GLN A 37 15.82 4.17 -22.56
CA GLN A 37 15.23 2.89 -22.15
C GLN A 37 14.06 2.56 -23.09
N GLU A 38 14.22 1.54 -23.94
CA GLU A 38 13.14 1.01 -24.80
C GLU A 38 12.03 0.38 -23.92
N ARG A 39 10.76 0.59 -24.28
CA ARG A 39 9.64 0.01 -23.53
C ARG A 39 9.54 -1.48 -23.86
N VAL A 40 9.73 -2.36 -22.88
CA VAL A 40 9.56 -3.82 -23.07
C VAL A 40 8.18 -4.25 -22.58
N VAL A 41 7.37 -4.79 -23.49
CA VAL A 41 6.04 -5.32 -23.19
C VAL A 41 6.03 -6.83 -23.41
N GLN A 42 5.70 -7.58 -22.36
CA GLN A 42 5.61 -9.05 -22.42
C GLN A 42 4.14 -9.45 -22.63
N VAL A 43 3.86 -10.17 -23.72
CA VAL A 43 2.50 -10.61 -24.08
C VAL A 43 2.45 -12.13 -24.14
N ILE A 44 1.46 -12.73 -23.48
CA ILE A 44 1.22 -14.19 -23.54
C ILE A 44 0.27 -14.46 -24.71
N VAL A 45 0.70 -15.30 -25.64
CA VAL A 45 -0.01 -15.65 -26.87
C VAL A 45 -0.39 -17.14 -26.81
N TYR A 46 -1.62 -17.51 -27.18
CA TYR A 46 -2.11 -18.88 -27.08
C TYR A 46 -2.19 -19.55 -28.44
N GLY A 47 -1.83 -20.85 -28.52
CA GLY A 47 -1.98 -21.63 -29.74
C GLY A 47 -1.20 -21.01 -30.91
N ASP A 48 -1.91 -20.69 -31.99
CA ASP A 48 -1.38 -20.03 -33.20
C ASP A 48 -1.76 -18.54 -33.30
N ASP A 49 -2.15 -17.91 -32.18
CA ASP A 49 -2.51 -16.50 -32.18
C ASP A 49 -1.34 -15.63 -32.69
N PRO A 50 -1.64 -14.55 -33.45
CA PRO A 50 -0.61 -13.67 -33.98
C PRO A 50 -0.03 -12.79 -32.87
N CYS A 51 1.30 -12.84 -32.71
CA CYS A 51 2.05 -11.86 -31.92
C CYS A 51 2.09 -10.54 -32.70
N LYS A 52 1.41 -9.50 -32.21
CA LYS A 52 1.44 -8.18 -32.85
C LYS A 52 2.82 -7.55 -32.64
N ALA A 53 3.36 -6.94 -33.69
CA ALA A 53 4.57 -6.12 -33.58
C ALA A 53 4.28 -4.86 -32.73
N GLY A 54 5.25 -4.45 -31.92
CA GLY A 54 5.23 -3.17 -31.19
C GLY A 54 5.39 -1.98 -32.13
N SER A 55 5.14 -0.77 -31.61
CA SER A 55 5.50 0.49 -32.28
C SER A 55 7.01 0.75 -32.21
N ASP A 56 7.51 1.76 -32.94
CA ASP A 56 8.95 2.04 -33.11
C ASP A 56 9.76 2.19 -31.80
N ASP A 57 9.11 2.54 -30.68
CA ASP A 57 9.72 2.70 -29.35
C ASP A 57 9.39 1.55 -28.36
N GLU A 58 8.81 0.42 -28.82
CA GLU A 58 8.35 -0.69 -27.99
C GLU A 58 8.82 -2.07 -28.49
N ILE A 59 9.53 -2.82 -27.63
CA ILE A 59 9.89 -4.22 -27.87
C ILE A 59 8.80 -5.11 -27.27
N VAL A 60 8.06 -5.82 -28.13
CA VAL A 60 7.06 -6.81 -27.72
C VAL A 60 7.70 -8.21 -27.68
N VAL A 61 7.80 -8.79 -26.48
CA VAL A 61 8.28 -10.16 -26.28
C VAL A 61 7.07 -11.08 -26.09
N CYS A 62 6.83 -11.97 -27.05
CA CYS A 62 5.72 -12.92 -27.00
C CYS A 62 6.14 -14.27 -26.40
N VAL A 63 5.49 -14.67 -25.32
CA VAL A 63 5.60 -16.01 -24.74
C VAL A 63 4.43 -16.85 -25.24
N ARG A 64 4.71 -17.93 -25.99
CA ARG A 64 3.68 -18.78 -26.59
C ARG A 64 3.29 -19.93 -25.65
N GLN A 65 2.02 -20.01 -25.29
CA GLN A 65 1.42 -21.08 -24.49
C GLN A 65 0.51 -21.97 -25.34
N ALA A 66 0.29 -23.21 -24.93
CA ALA A 66 -0.62 -24.12 -25.62
C ALA A 66 -2.07 -23.61 -25.63
N GLU A 67 -2.87 -23.94 -26.65
CA GLU A 67 -4.27 -23.53 -26.76
C GLU A 67 -5.12 -24.01 -25.56
N SER A 68 -4.79 -25.17 -25.00
CA SER A 68 -5.45 -25.72 -23.80
C SER A 68 -5.27 -24.86 -22.54
N GLU A 69 -4.31 -23.92 -22.54
CA GLU A 69 -3.99 -23.05 -21.41
C GLU A 69 -4.81 -21.75 -21.41
N ARG A 70 -5.56 -21.44 -22.48
CA ARG A 70 -6.32 -20.18 -22.61
C ARG A 70 -7.41 -20.00 -21.53
N TYR A 71 -8.04 -21.11 -21.11
CA TYR A 71 -9.15 -21.10 -20.14
C TYR A 71 -8.80 -21.83 -18.83
N ARG A 72 -7.54 -22.27 -18.67
CA ARG A 72 -7.08 -22.99 -17.49
C ARG A 72 -6.34 -22.05 -16.56
N ILE A 73 -6.39 -22.32 -15.26
CA ILE A 73 -5.58 -21.60 -14.27
C ILE A 73 -4.10 -21.75 -14.67
N PRO A 74 -3.33 -20.63 -14.78
CA PRO A 74 -1.91 -20.64 -15.11
C PRO A 74 -1.14 -21.65 -14.27
N GLU A 75 -0.16 -22.34 -14.86
CA GLU A 75 0.58 -23.43 -14.20
C GLU A 75 1.21 -23.02 -12.86
N ASN A 76 1.76 -21.80 -12.78
CA ASN A 76 2.33 -21.23 -11.57
C ASN A 76 1.32 -20.98 -10.44
N LEU A 77 0.02 -21.01 -10.75
CA LEU A 77 -1.06 -20.86 -9.77
C LEU A 77 -1.77 -22.19 -9.48
N ARG A 78 -1.34 -23.29 -10.12
CA ARG A 78 -1.89 -24.62 -9.85
C ARG A 78 -1.28 -25.15 -8.55
N GLY A 79 -2.14 -25.52 -7.59
CA GLY A 79 -1.72 -26.19 -6.35
C GLY A 79 -1.12 -25.27 -5.28
N THR A 80 -0.91 -24.00 -5.57
CA THR A 80 -0.49 -22.97 -4.62
C THR A 80 -1.64 -22.40 -3.79
N ASP A 81 -2.85 -22.97 -3.83
CA ASP A 81 -3.91 -22.53 -2.92
C ASP A 81 -3.44 -22.79 -1.47
N PRO A 82 -3.13 -21.72 -0.70
CA PRO A 82 -2.64 -21.87 0.65
C PRO A 82 -3.71 -22.48 1.57
N ASN A 83 -4.97 -22.52 1.13
CA ASN A 83 -6.08 -23.10 1.86
C ASN A 83 -6.27 -24.60 1.59
N LEU A 84 -5.51 -25.21 0.67
CA LEU A 84 -5.57 -26.66 0.46
C LEU A 84 -5.21 -27.40 1.76
N SER A 85 -6.00 -28.41 2.11
CA SER A 85 -5.81 -29.18 3.33
C SER A 85 -4.44 -29.86 3.40
N THR A 86 -3.87 -30.26 2.25
CA THR A 86 -2.52 -30.81 2.14
C THR A 86 -1.43 -29.82 2.60
N ASN A 87 -1.65 -28.53 2.38
CA ASN A 87 -0.72 -27.46 2.75
C ASN A 87 -0.83 -27.06 4.24
N GLN A 88 -1.87 -27.54 4.95
CA GLN A 88 -2.03 -27.31 6.38
C GLN A 88 -1.32 -28.37 7.22
N ALA A 89 -0.77 -27.96 8.37
CA ALA A 89 -0.21 -28.89 9.35
C ALA A 89 -1.25 -29.94 9.78
N TRP A 90 -0.82 -31.19 9.98
CA TRP A 90 -1.70 -32.32 10.35
C TRP A 90 -2.60 -31.99 11.55
N THR A 91 -2.04 -31.35 12.58
CA THR A 91 -2.77 -30.92 13.79
C THR A 91 -3.93 -29.98 13.48
N ASN A 92 -3.79 -29.08 12.50
CA ASN A 92 -4.88 -28.19 12.09
C ASN A 92 -5.98 -28.96 11.34
N ARG A 93 -5.59 -29.96 10.54
CA ARG A 93 -6.56 -30.85 9.87
C ARG A 93 -7.38 -31.64 10.89
N VAL A 94 -6.75 -32.25 11.89
CA VAL A 94 -7.46 -33.01 12.95
C VAL A 94 -8.47 -32.14 13.69
N LYS A 95 -8.12 -30.89 14.04
CA LYS A 95 -9.07 -29.94 14.67
C LYS A 95 -10.31 -29.67 13.81
N SER A 96 -10.16 -29.64 12.48
CA SER A 96 -11.31 -29.46 11.58
C SER A 96 -12.22 -30.70 11.53
N ILE A 97 -11.65 -31.89 11.70
CA ILE A 97 -12.39 -33.16 11.74
C ILE A 97 -13.17 -33.28 13.05
N GLU A 98 -12.60 -32.91 14.19
CA GLU A 98 -13.27 -32.88 15.50
C GLU A 98 -14.48 -31.92 15.56
N TYR A 99 -14.53 -30.96 14.65
CA TYR A 99 -15.62 -30.00 14.57
C TYR A 99 -16.87 -30.59 13.89
N VAL A 100 -16.69 -31.59 13.02
CA VAL A 100 -17.79 -32.22 12.28
C VAL A 100 -18.66 -33.00 13.28
N GLY A 101 -19.90 -32.54 13.48
CA GLY A 101 -20.86 -33.14 14.42
C GLY A 101 -20.88 -32.52 15.82
N ARG A 102 -20.11 -31.44 16.06
CA ARG A 102 -20.18 -30.67 17.31
C ARG A 102 -21.34 -29.68 17.25
N ASN A 103 -22.41 -29.98 17.99
CA ASN A 103 -23.66 -29.22 18.02
C ASN A 103 -23.93 -28.75 19.45
N GLY A 104 -24.52 -27.56 19.63
CA GLY A 104 -24.90 -27.05 20.95
C GLY A 104 -24.12 -25.80 21.40
N THR A 105 -24.22 -25.45 22.68
CA THR A 105 -23.49 -24.33 23.30
C THR A 105 -21.98 -24.49 23.09
N GLN A 106 -21.27 -23.41 22.76
CA GLN A 106 -19.83 -23.42 22.40
C GLN A 106 -19.44 -24.15 21.09
N SER A 107 -20.40 -24.60 20.27
CA SER A 107 -20.16 -24.87 18.84
C SER A 107 -20.36 -23.59 18.02
N CYS A 108 -19.84 -23.48 16.80
CA CYS A 108 -20.21 -22.44 15.80
C CYS A 108 -21.09 -23.10 14.72
N SER A 109 -22.01 -24.00 15.14
CA SER A 109 -22.85 -24.79 14.25
C SER A 109 -24.20 -24.10 14.04
N PRO A 110 -24.77 -24.11 12.82
CA PRO A 110 -26.12 -23.61 12.57
C PRO A 110 -27.21 -24.56 13.08
N VAL A 111 -26.85 -25.79 13.47
CA VAL A 111 -27.79 -26.80 13.98
C VAL A 111 -27.63 -26.99 15.49
N GLY A 112 -28.75 -26.93 16.22
CA GLY A 112 -28.81 -27.03 17.67
C GLY A 112 -28.82 -25.68 18.41
N GLY A 113 -29.34 -25.67 19.64
CA GLY A 113 -29.42 -24.46 20.47
C GLY A 113 -28.05 -24.02 21.01
N GLY A 114 -27.79 -22.71 21.04
CA GLY A 114 -26.59 -22.15 21.66
C GLY A 114 -25.33 -22.07 20.79
N GLY A 115 -25.38 -22.49 19.51
CA GLY A 115 -24.24 -22.41 18.57
C GLY A 115 -23.77 -20.99 18.23
N PHE A 116 -24.59 -19.96 18.47
CA PHE A 116 -24.16 -18.58 18.28
C PHE A 116 -23.04 -18.17 19.26
N THR A 117 -23.00 -18.77 20.46
CA THR A 117 -22.03 -18.42 21.51
C THR A 117 -20.60 -18.87 21.16
N GLY A 118 -20.44 -20.06 20.57
CA GLY A 118 -19.15 -20.55 20.12
C GLY A 118 -18.66 -19.88 18.85
N CYS A 119 -19.59 -19.44 17.99
CA CYS A 119 -19.24 -18.68 16.79
C CYS A 119 -18.75 -17.27 17.11
N PHE A 120 -19.38 -16.60 18.08
CA PHE A 120 -18.89 -15.32 18.59
C PHE A 120 -17.48 -15.43 19.19
N SER A 121 -17.21 -16.45 20.01
CA SER A 121 -15.89 -16.63 20.62
C SER A 121 -14.81 -16.94 19.58
N GLN A 122 -15.14 -17.70 18.54
CA GLN A 122 -14.24 -17.95 17.40
C GLN A 122 -13.91 -16.66 16.64
N ILE A 123 -14.92 -15.86 16.28
CA ILE A 123 -14.71 -14.59 15.57
C ILE A 123 -13.90 -13.62 16.44
N ALA A 124 -14.17 -13.54 17.74
CA ALA A 124 -13.40 -12.71 18.66
C ALA A 124 -11.93 -13.16 18.75
N ALA A 125 -11.67 -14.47 18.77
CA ALA A 125 -10.32 -15.02 18.75
C ALA A 125 -9.59 -14.71 17.43
N GLN A 126 -10.28 -14.86 16.30
CA GLN A 126 -9.75 -14.50 14.98
C GLN A 126 -9.42 -13.02 14.88
N ALA A 127 -10.33 -12.12 15.30
CA ALA A 127 -10.09 -10.69 15.32
C ALA A 127 -8.91 -10.30 16.22
N LYS A 128 -8.71 -10.99 17.36
CA LYS A 128 -7.53 -10.80 18.22
C LYS A 128 -6.25 -11.26 17.51
N ALA A 129 -6.27 -12.43 16.87
CA ALA A 129 -5.13 -12.96 16.14
C ALA A 129 -4.74 -12.06 14.97
N GLU A 130 -5.71 -11.54 14.21
CA GLU A 130 -5.48 -10.56 13.15
C GLU A 130 -4.83 -9.29 13.69
N ARG A 131 -5.32 -8.72 14.80
CA ARG A 131 -4.70 -7.55 15.45
C ARG A 131 -3.27 -7.83 15.89
N GLN A 132 -3.00 -9.00 16.46
CA GLN A 132 -1.63 -9.40 16.83
C GLN A 132 -0.72 -9.56 15.61
N GLN A 133 -1.25 -10.06 14.49
CA GLN A 133 -0.49 -10.12 13.24
C GLN A 133 -0.18 -8.74 12.66
N GLN A 134 -1.09 -7.77 12.83
CA GLN A 134 -0.85 -6.37 12.47
C GLN A 134 0.16 -5.68 13.39
N ASP A 135 0.18 -6.05 14.68
CA ASP A 135 1.12 -5.52 15.69
C ASP A 135 2.56 -6.07 15.55
N ASN A 136 2.76 -7.13 14.76
CA ASN A 136 4.09 -7.67 14.47
C ASN A 136 4.84 -6.71 13.53
N VAL A 137 5.40 -5.65 14.10
CA VAL A 137 6.16 -4.58 13.44
C VAL A 137 5.34 -3.86 12.37
N SER A 138 4.66 -2.79 12.77
CA SER A 138 3.96 -1.93 11.83
C SER A 138 4.96 -1.38 10.81
N TRP A 139 4.57 -1.35 9.54
CA TRP A 139 5.32 -0.67 8.48
C TRP A 139 5.66 0.78 8.86
N ALA A 140 4.83 1.44 9.68
CA ALA A 140 5.10 2.77 10.21
C ALA A 140 6.33 2.81 11.12
N ASP A 141 6.56 1.79 11.94
CA ASP A 141 7.71 1.71 12.84
C ASP A 141 9.01 1.48 12.06
N LEU A 142 8.96 0.66 11.00
CA LEU A 142 10.09 0.47 10.08
C LEU A 142 10.44 1.76 9.33
N VAL A 143 9.43 2.48 8.84
CA VAL A 143 9.64 3.78 8.17
C VAL A 143 10.17 4.83 9.16
N ALA A 144 9.65 4.87 10.39
CA ALA A 144 10.13 5.77 11.43
C ALA A 144 11.60 5.49 11.80
N ALA A 145 11.95 4.21 11.96
CA ALA A 145 13.33 3.78 12.21
C ALA A 145 14.27 4.20 11.08
N GLU A 146 13.85 4.06 9.81
CA GLU A 146 14.66 4.46 8.67
C GLU A 146 14.78 5.99 8.53
N ARG A 147 13.70 6.74 8.79
CA ARG A 147 13.75 8.21 8.86
C ARG A 147 14.72 8.68 9.93
N ALA A 148 14.73 8.06 11.10
CA ALA A 148 15.66 8.39 12.18
C ALA A 148 17.13 8.19 11.76
N LYS A 149 17.44 7.11 11.01
CA LYS A 149 18.78 6.91 10.44
C LYS A 149 19.15 8.03 9.47
N ARG A 150 18.26 8.41 8.54
CA ARG A 150 18.52 9.51 7.59
C ARG A 150 18.75 10.84 8.30
N LEU A 151 17.94 11.14 9.32
CA LEU A 151 18.11 12.35 10.16
C LEU A 151 19.46 12.37 10.86
N SER A 152 19.95 11.22 11.35
CA SER A 152 21.26 11.15 12.04
C SER A 152 22.45 11.55 11.15
N VAL A 153 22.36 11.28 9.84
CA VAL A 153 23.39 11.71 8.87
C VAL A 153 23.35 13.22 8.65
N ILE A 154 22.14 13.79 8.55
CA ILE A 154 21.95 15.24 8.37
C ILE A 154 22.47 15.99 9.61
N ASP A 155 22.23 15.47 10.81
CA ASP A 155 22.72 16.05 12.05
C ASP A 155 24.26 16.02 12.14
N SER A 156 24.91 14.96 11.66
CA SER A 156 26.38 14.90 11.61
C SER A 156 26.97 15.88 10.59
N ASP A 157 26.36 15.98 9.41
CA ASP A 157 26.83 16.88 8.35
C ASP A 157 26.64 18.35 8.75
N SER A 158 25.52 18.68 9.40
CA SER A 158 25.23 20.03 9.89
C SER A 158 26.28 20.47 10.92
N LYS A 159 26.65 19.60 11.88
CA LYS A 159 27.73 19.91 12.84
C LYS A 159 29.07 20.16 12.15
N ALA A 160 29.43 19.34 11.17
CA ALA A 160 30.67 19.52 10.41
C ALA A 160 30.68 20.84 9.62
N ILE A 161 29.53 21.24 9.06
CA ILE A 161 29.39 22.51 8.36
C ILE A 161 29.48 23.69 9.34
N GLU A 162 28.82 23.63 10.49
CA GLU A 162 28.88 24.66 11.54
C GLU A 162 30.31 24.89 12.05
N GLU A 163 31.06 23.82 12.29
CA GLU A 163 32.46 23.91 12.71
C GLU A 163 33.34 24.57 11.64
N ARG A 164 33.14 24.21 10.36
CA ARG A 164 33.85 24.83 9.24
C ARG A 164 33.55 26.32 9.11
N VAL A 165 32.27 26.71 9.16
CA VAL A 165 31.85 28.13 9.07
C VAL A 165 32.46 28.92 10.22
N LYS A 166 32.41 28.40 11.46
CA LYS A 166 33.00 29.07 12.62
C LYS A 166 34.51 29.26 12.49
N ALA A 167 35.22 28.29 11.92
CA ALA A 167 36.65 28.40 11.65
C ALA A 167 36.96 29.46 10.57
N GLU A 168 36.16 29.52 9.50
CA GLU A 168 36.27 30.53 8.46
C GLU A 168 35.96 31.94 8.97
N GLU A 169 34.93 32.11 9.79
CA GLU A 169 34.60 33.39 10.42
C GLU A 169 35.70 33.84 11.39
N ALA A 170 36.25 32.93 12.20
CA ALA A 170 37.39 33.24 13.07
C ALA A 170 38.65 33.60 12.27
N ALA A 171 38.87 32.99 11.10
CA ALA A 171 39.99 33.32 10.22
C ALA A 171 39.80 34.70 9.56
N LYS A 172 38.60 35.01 9.06
CA LYS A 172 38.26 36.34 8.52
C LYS A 172 38.39 37.43 9.57
N ALA A 173 37.87 37.21 10.79
CA ALA A 173 38.02 38.16 11.89
C ALA A 173 39.50 38.43 12.25
N LYS A 174 40.36 37.41 12.19
CA LYS A 174 41.81 37.58 12.38
C LYS A 174 42.47 38.34 11.21
N ALA A 175 42.06 38.08 9.97
CA ALA A 175 42.56 38.78 8.79
C ALA A 175 42.16 40.26 8.79
N ASP A 176 40.91 40.57 9.15
CA ASP A 176 40.41 41.95 9.27
C ASP A 176 41.12 42.72 10.38
N ALA A 177 41.42 42.06 11.51
CA ALA A 177 42.23 42.64 12.58
C ALA A 177 43.67 42.96 12.14
N GLN A 178 44.27 42.12 11.29
CA GLN A 178 45.62 42.35 10.76
C GLN A 178 45.64 43.45 9.69
N ALA A 179 44.64 43.52 8.81
CA ALA A 179 44.50 44.59 7.82
C ALA A 179 44.31 45.98 8.46
N GLY A 180 43.59 46.05 9.59
CA GLY A 180 43.45 47.26 10.38
C GLY A 180 44.75 47.78 11.02
N THR A 181 45.72 46.90 11.27
CA THR A 181 47.03 47.30 11.82
C THR A 181 48.04 47.79 10.77
N SER A 182 47.83 47.48 9.48
CA SER A 182 48.74 47.87 8.39
C SER A 182 48.42 49.25 7.76
N THR A 183 47.32 49.91 8.15
CA THR A 183 46.85 51.17 7.51
C THR A 183 46.98 52.37 8.45
N LYS A 184 48.07 52.46 9.22
CA LYS A 184 48.40 53.67 10.01
C LYS A 184 49.73 54.26 9.52
N PRO A 185 49.75 55.51 9.00
CA PRO A 185 50.98 56.19 8.59
C PRO A 185 51.89 56.54 9.77
#